data_AF-A0A435FYE5-F1
#
_entry.id   AF-A0A435FYE5-F1
#
_cell.length_a   1.000
_cell.length_b   1.000
_cell.length_c   1.000
_cell.angle_alpha   90.00
_cell.angle_beta   90.00
_cell.angle_gamma   90.00
#
_symmetry.space_group_name_H-M   'P 1'
#
loop_
_entity.id
_entity.type
_entity.pdbx_description
1 polymer ?
#
loop_
_entity_poly.entity_id
_entity_poly.type
_entity_poly.pdbx_seq_one_letter_code
_entity_poly.pdbx_strand_id
1 'polypeptide(L)'
;MRISIPISAFVAAIVGFGGTLALVIAAAKAVGATQIETASGVTAICLAMVVECLWLSWRTKMPVITAWSTPGLALIAASSGFTMPQAVGAFMVTGVLLVATGLFKPLTRLIAQIPASVASGMLAGILVSFAVNAVKAIPADPWLILPLIAAFFVIRLFNPALSVLVVLIGGGLAAFLTGRVGSLPVPELSTLTFIAPQFTASATIGLALPLYLVTMASQNLSGLAVLRAAGYHPEPGPLIGVTGLFSLLSAPFGAATTNLAAISAAICTGPDVHPDPAERWKTGP
;
A
#
# COMPACT_ATOMS: atom_id res chain seq x y z
N MET A 1 -27.78 -4.32 -9.22
CA MET A 1 -26.70 -3.66 -8.46
C MET A 1 -26.90 -2.15 -8.56
N ARG A 2 -26.83 -1.41 -7.45
CA ARG A 2 -26.81 0.06 -7.50
C ARG A 2 -25.49 0.52 -8.12
N ILE A 3 -25.56 1.56 -8.96
CA ILE A 3 -24.39 2.14 -9.64
C ILE A 3 -23.40 2.77 -8.63
N SER A 4 -23.85 3.17 -7.45
CA SER A 4 -23.00 3.71 -6.37
C SER A 4 -21.93 2.72 -5.90
N ILE A 5 -22.20 1.41 -5.93
CA ILE A 5 -21.26 0.37 -5.48
C ILE A 5 -20.00 0.34 -6.37
N PRO A 6 -20.08 0.13 -7.70
CA PRO A 6 -18.90 0.14 -8.56
C PRO A 6 -18.24 1.53 -8.62
N ILE A 7 -19.00 2.62 -8.50
CA ILE A 7 -18.41 3.97 -8.44
C ILE A 7 -17.53 4.14 -7.20
N SER A 8 -18.02 3.77 -6.02
CA SER A 8 -17.24 3.89 -4.78
C SER A 8 -15.99 3.01 -4.79
N ALA A 9 -16.09 1.78 -5.33
CA ALA A 9 -14.94 0.91 -5.52
C ALA A 9 -13.92 1.51 -6.49
N PHE A 10 -14.38 2.09 -7.59
CA PHE A 10 -13.52 2.76 -8.57
C PHE A 10 -12.83 4.00 -7.99
N VAL A 11 -13.56 4.83 -7.23
CA VAL A 11 -13.00 5.98 -6.52
C VAL A 11 -11.96 5.54 -5.50
N ALA A 12 -12.26 4.48 -4.72
CA ALA A 12 -11.32 3.92 -3.76
C ALA A 12 -10.02 3.41 -4.42
N ALA A 13 -10.13 2.81 -5.61
CA ALA A 13 -8.97 2.40 -6.40
C ALA A 13 -8.16 3.61 -6.90
N ILE A 14 -8.80 4.61 -7.50
CA ILE A 14 -8.11 5.83 -7.97
C ILE A 14 -7.38 6.54 -6.82
N VAL A 15 -8.05 6.71 -5.68
CA VAL A 15 -7.46 7.37 -4.50
C VAL A 15 -6.26 6.56 -3.97
N GLY A 16 -6.37 5.23 -3.96
CA GLY A 16 -5.27 4.33 -3.56
C GLY A 16 -4.06 4.46 -4.47
N PHE A 17 -4.25 4.28 -5.79
CA PHE A 17 -3.18 4.34 -6.78
C PHE A 17 -2.57 5.73 -6.92
N GLY A 18 -3.42 6.75 -7.07
CA GLY A 18 -2.98 8.11 -7.36
C GLY A 18 -2.07 8.71 -6.28
N GLY A 19 -2.28 8.33 -5.02
CA GLY A 19 -1.49 8.85 -3.91
C GLY A 19 -0.21 8.08 -3.58
N THR A 20 -0.10 6.81 -3.97
CA THR A 20 0.91 5.91 -3.36
C THR A 20 1.69 5.03 -4.34
N LEU A 21 1.37 5.02 -5.64
CA LEU A 21 2.15 4.26 -6.62
C LEU A 21 3.61 4.76 -6.71
N ALA A 22 3.85 6.07 -6.56
CA ALA A 22 5.20 6.63 -6.51
C ALA A 22 6.05 6.04 -5.37
N LEU A 23 5.42 5.70 -4.23
CA LEU A 23 6.09 5.01 -3.12
C LEU A 23 6.45 3.57 -3.48
N VAL A 24 5.60 2.87 -4.24
CA VAL A 24 5.90 1.52 -4.74
C VAL A 24 7.17 1.54 -5.58
N ILE A 25 7.25 2.48 -6.52
CA ILE A 25 8.41 2.64 -7.42
C ILE A 25 9.66 3.03 -6.61
N ALA A 26 9.53 3.95 -5.66
CA ALA A 26 10.64 4.35 -4.79
C ALA A 26 11.17 3.19 -3.94
N ALA A 27 10.26 2.38 -3.38
CA ALA A 27 10.60 1.18 -2.61
C ALA A 27 11.34 0.15 -3.47
N ALA A 28 10.82 -0.14 -4.67
CA ALA A 28 11.45 -1.05 -5.61
C ALA A 28 12.87 -0.59 -5.99
N LYS A 29 13.03 0.70 -6.27
CA LYS A 29 14.35 1.28 -6.56
C LYS A 29 15.32 1.19 -5.38
N ALA A 30 14.86 1.39 -4.15
CA ALA A 30 15.70 1.34 -2.95
C ALA A 30 16.32 -0.04 -2.70
N VAL A 31 15.64 -1.11 -3.11
CA VAL A 31 16.14 -2.49 -3.01
C VAL A 31 16.82 -2.97 -4.31
N GLY A 32 17.02 -2.08 -5.28
CA GLY A 32 17.70 -2.39 -6.54
C GLY A 32 16.88 -3.24 -7.51
N ALA A 33 15.54 -3.20 -7.42
CA ALA A 33 14.68 -3.90 -8.36
C ALA A 33 14.84 -3.34 -9.78
N THR A 34 14.91 -4.23 -10.76
CA THR A 34 14.83 -3.89 -12.18
C THR A 34 13.42 -3.41 -12.56
N GLN A 35 13.27 -2.84 -13.75
CA GLN A 35 11.95 -2.44 -14.26
C GLN A 35 10.99 -3.63 -14.38
N ILE A 36 11.51 -4.79 -14.81
CA ILE A 36 10.73 -6.03 -14.95
C ILE A 36 10.26 -6.53 -13.58
N GLU A 37 11.15 -6.55 -12.58
CA GLU A 37 10.80 -6.95 -11.21
C GLU A 37 9.82 -5.97 -10.55
N THR A 38 9.97 -4.67 -10.82
CA THR A 38 9.03 -3.64 -10.33
C THR A 38 7.64 -3.84 -10.92
N ALA A 39 7.56 -4.06 -12.24
CA ALA A 39 6.29 -4.33 -12.92
C ALA A 39 5.65 -5.63 -12.39
N SER A 40 6.45 -6.70 -12.26
CA SER A 40 6.02 -7.97 -11.66
C SER A 40 5.47 -7.78 -10.25
N GLY A 41 6.16 -7.01 -9.40
CA GLY A 41 5.74 -6.76 -8.02
C GLY A 41 4.42 -5.99 -7.93
N VAL A 42 4.23 -4.98 -8.79
CA VAL A 42 2.96 -4.24 -8.91
C VAL A 42 1.85 -5.17 -9.39
N THR A 43 2.09 -6.01 -10.39
CA THR A 43 1.09 -6.96 -10.88
C THR A 43 0.72 -7.99 -9.83
N ALA A 44 1.71 -8.59 -9.17
CA ALA A 44 1.51 -9.58 -8.13
C ALA A 44 0.72 -9.03 -6.93
N ILE A 45 1.03 -7.81 -6.47
CA ILE A 45 0.32 -7.20 -5.35
C ILE A 45 -1.11 -6.80 -5.73
N CYS A 46 -1.34 -6.34 -6.96
CA CYS A 46 -2.69 -6.04 -7.46
C CYS A 46 -3.55 -7.31 -7.55
N LEU A 47 -2.99 -8.40 -8.08
CA LEU A 47 -3.66 -9.70 -8.13
C LEU A 47 -3.98 -10.22 -6.73
N ALA A 48 -3.03 -10.11 -5.80
CA ALA A 48 -3.25 -10.44 -4.40
C ALA A 48 -4.42 -9.64 -3.81
N MET A 49 -4.43 -8.31 -3.98
CA MET A 49 -5.50 -7.44 -3.49
C MET A 49 -6.87 -7.79 -4.09
N VAL A 50 -6.96 -8.08 -5.39
CA VAL A 50 -8.21 -8.49 -6.03
C VAL A 50 -8.76 -9.75 -5.36
N VAL A 51 -7.91 -10.77 -5.19
CA VAL A 51 -8.33 -12.04 -4.60
C VAL A 51 -8.69 -11.86 -3.12
N GLU A 52 -7.90 -11.10 -2.36
CA GLU A 52 -8.15 -10.80 -0.95
C GLU A 52 -9.47 -10.05 -0.74
N CYS A 53 -9.68 -8.94 -1.45
CA CYS A 53 -10.88 -8.12 -1.36
C CYS A 53 -12.13 -8.94 -1.69
N LEU A 54 -12.09 -9.70 -2.79
CA LEU A 54 -13.17 -10.57 -3.22
C LEU A 54 -13.46 -11.65 -2.17
N TRP A 55 -12.43 -12.41 -1.77
CA TRP A 55 -12.58 -13.52 -0.84
C TRP A 55 -13.06 -13.07 0.53
N LEU A 56 -12.40 -12.07 1.13
CA LEU A 56 -12.73 -11.58 2.46
C LEU A 56 -14.10 -10.93 2.47
N SER A 57 -14.42 -10.09 1.48
CA SER A 57 -15.72 -9.44 1.44
C SER A 57 -16.86 -10.44 1.22
N TRP A 58 -16.66 -11.41 0.34
CA TRP A 58 -17.66 -12.46 0.10
C TRP A 58 -17.85 -13.38 1.31
N ARG A 59 -16.77 -13.75 2.00
CA ARG A 59 -16.80 -14.68 3.14
C ARG A 59 -17.34 -14.06 4.42
N THR A 60 -17.01 -12.79 4.67
CA THR A 60 -17.43 -12.06 5.88
C THR A 60 -18.75 -11.33 5.71
N LYS A 61 -19.20 -11.12 4.45
CA LYS A 61 -20.32 -10.24 4.11
C LYS A 61 -20.13 -8.81 4.63
N MET A 62 -18.87 -8.37 4.70
CA MET A 62 -18.45 -7.01 5.06
C MET A 62 -17.65 -6.40 3.88
N PRO A 63 -17.64 -5.08 3.69
CA PRO A 63 -16.80 -4.41 2.68
C PRO A 63 -15.32 -4.38 3.12
N VAL A 64 -14.66 -5.54 3.07
CA VAL A 64 -13.24 -5.67 3.44
C VAL A 64 -12.38 -5.30 2.26
N ILE A 65 -11.81 -4.09 2.31
CA ILE A 65 -10.90 -3.57 1.29
C ILE A 65 -9.46 -3.72 1.76
N THR A 66 -8.61 -4.29 0.92
CA THR A 66 -7.17 -4.43 1.15
C THR A 66 -6.38 -3.49 0.25
N ALA A 67 -5.15 -3.19 0.67
CA ALA A 67 -4.19 -2.38 -0.06
C ALA A 67 -2.77 -2.82 0.29
N TRP A 68 -1.77 -2.33 -0.45
CA TRP A 68 -0.39 -2.43 -0.04
C TRP A 68 -0.11 -1.59 1.22
N SER A 69 0.98 -1.90 1.93
CA SER A 69 1.39 -1.16 3.13
C SER A 69 2.05 0.15 2.74
N THR A 70 1.30 1.25 2.65
CA THR A 70 1.87 2.59 2.37
C THR A 70 3.04 2.95 3.28
N PRO A 71 2.94 2.82 4.63
CA PRO A 71 4.08 3.10 5.49
C PRO A 71 5.19 2.04 5.39
N GLY A 72 4.84 0.80 5.02
CA GLY A 72 5.81 -0.24 4.68
C GLY A 72 6.62 0.09 3.42
N LEU A 73 5.99 0.61 2.38
CA LEU A 73 6.66 1.07 1.17
C LEU A 73 7.58 2.27 1.46
N ALA A 74 7.13 3.22 2.27
CA ALA A 74 7.99 4.32 2.72
C ALA A 74 9.20 3.82 3.52
N LEU A 75 9.02 2.79 4.35
CA LEU A 75 10.10 2.14 5.10
C LEU A 75 11.12 1.51 4.15
N ILE A 76 10.66 0.73 3.17
CA ILE A 76 11.53 0.11 2.16
C ILE A 76 12.25 1.20 1.35
N ALA A 77 11.55 2.25 0.92
CA ALA A 77 12.12 3.36 0.17
C ALA A 77 13.17 4.16 0.97
N ALA A 78 13.06 4.20 2.30
CA ALA A 78 14.03 4.82 3.19
C ALA A 78 15.18 3.89 3.60
N SER A 79 15.08 2.59 3.30
CA SER A 79 16.12 1.60 3.59
C SER A 79 17.25 1.64 2.57
N SER A 80 18.42 1.09 2.93
CA SER A 80 19.57 0.99 2.06
C SER A 80 20.38 -0.26 2.36
N GLY A 81 21.18 -0.71 1.38
CA GLY A 81 22.08 -1.86 1.55
C GLY A 81 21.42 -3.23 1.40
N PHE A 82 20.18 -3.30 0.92
CA PHE A 82 19.48 -4.55 0.61
C PHE A 82 19.34 -4.75 -0.90
N THR A 83 19.51 -5.98 -1.36
CA THR A 83 19.22 -6.38 -2.75
C THR A 83 17.79 -6.88 -2.89
N MET A 84 17.26 -6.93 -4.11
CA MET A 84 15.91 -7.41 -4.37
C MET A 84 15.66 -8.84 -3.87
N PRO A 85 16.57 -9.82 -4.06
CA PRO A 85 16.46 -11.15 -3.43
C PRO A 85 16.36 -11.11 -1.89
N GLN A 86 17.13 -10.23 -1.24
CA GLN A 86 17.07 -10.07 0.22
C GLN A 86 15.76 -9.42 0.68
N ALA A 87 15.26 -8.46 -0.10
CA ALA A 87 13.98 -7.83 0.14
C ALA A 87 12.83 -8.83 -0.01
N VAL A 88 12.85 -9.67 -1.06
CA VAL A 88 11.88 -10.77 -1.24
C VAL A 88 11.93 -11.75 -0.07
N GLY A 89 13.12 -12.13 0.41
CA GLY A 89 13.26 -12.92 1.63
C GLY A 89 12.61 -12.26 2.84
N ALA A 90 12.80 -10.95 3.02
CA ALA A 90 12.18 -10.17 4.09
C ALA A 90 10.64 -10.05 3.94
N PHE A 91 10.13 -9.91 2.72
CA PHE A 91 8.69 -9.87 2.43
C PHE A 91 8.04 -11.21 2.77
N MET A 92 8.68 -12.33 2.43
CA MET A 92 8.23 -13.66 2.81
C MET A 92 8.21 -13.84 4.32
N VAL A 93 9.27 -13.44 5.03
CA VAL A 93 9.29 -13.49 6.51
C VAL A 93 8.15 -12.65 7.09
N THR A 94 7.92 -11.45 6.54
CA THR A 94 6.81 -10.58 6.96
C THR A 94 5.45 -11.26 6.74
N GLY A 95 5.23 -11.90 5.59
CA GLY A 95 4.03 -12.68 5.29
C GLY A 95 3.83 -13.83 6.28
N VAL A 96 4.89 -14.58 6.61
CA VAL A 96 4.84 -15.64 7.64
C VAL A 96 4.44 -15.07 9.00
N LEU A 97 5.00 -13.94 9.41
CA LEU A 97 4.64 -13.28 10.68
C LEU A 97 3.18 -12.83 10.70
N LEU A 98 2.66 -12.31 9.58
CA LEU A 98 1.23 -11.95 9.44
C LEU A 98 0.33 -13.18 9.51
N VAL A 99 0.67 -14.27 8.81
CA VAL A 99 -0.06 -15.55 8.89
C VAL A 99 -0.06 -16.07 10.33
N ALA A 100 1.10 -16.11 10.98
CA ALA A 100 1.21 -16.50 12.38
C ALA A 100 0.34 -15.62 13.28
N THR A 101 0.31 -14.30 13.04
CA THR A 101 -0.54 -13.37 13.80
C THR A 101 -2.03 -13.65 13.62
N GLY A 102 -2.43 -14.05 12.42
CA GLY A 102 -3.80 -14.43 12.13
C GLY A 102 -4.23 -15.74 12.80
N LEU A 103 -3.30 -16.68 12.96
CA LEU A 103 -3.55 -17.99 13.57
C LEU A 103 -3.46 -17.97 15.11
N PHE A 104 -2.54 -17.18 15.68
CA PHE A 104 -2.26 -17.15 17.12
C PHE A 104 -2.87 -15.92 17.81
N LYS A 105 -4.07 -16.09 18.41
CA LYS A 105 -4.78 -15.02 19.17
C LYS A 105 -3.92 -14.28 20.21
N PRO A 106 -3.01 -14.94 20.97
CA PRO A 106 -2.13 -14.22 21.91
C PRO A 106 -1.19 -13.24 21.21
N LEU A 107 -0.69 -13.57 20.02
CA LEU A 107 0.18 -12.70 19.24
C LEU A 107 -0.58 -11.47 18.74
N THR A 108 -1.83 -11.65 18.29
CA THR A 108 -2.71 -10.52 17.96
C THR A 108 -2.91 -9.58 19.15
N ARG A 109 -3.10 -10.14 20.37
CA ARG A 109 -3.26 -9.34 21.59
C ARG A 109 -1.98 -8.60 21.97
N LEU A 110 -0.82 -9.25 21.84
CA LEU A 110 0.48 -8.65 22.13
C LEU A 110 0.76 -7.45 21.23
N ILE A 111 0.43 -7.54 19.94
CA ILE A 111 0.64 -6.44 18.99
C ILE A 111 -0.34 -5.30 19.25
N ALA A 112 -1.58 -5.63 19.65
CA ALA A 112 -2.54 -4.62 20.08
C ALA A 112 -2.11 -3.87 21.35
N GLN A 113 -1.11 -4.36 22.08
CA GLN A 113 -0.51 -3.67 23.23
C GLN A 113 0.65 -2.75 22.85
N ILE A 114 1.10 -2.72 21.59
CA ILE A 114 2.11 -1.76 21.15
C ILE A 114 1.54 -0.35 21.35
N PRO A 115 2.17 0.50 22.19
CA PRO A 115 1.66 1.84 22.43
C PRO A 115 1.55 2.61 21.13
N ALA A 116 0.43 3.31 20.93
CA ALA A 116 0.22 4.13 19.74
C ALA A 116 1.39 5.12 19.53
N SER A 117 1.99 5.64 20.62
CA SER A 117 3.16 6.51 20.57
C SER A 117 4.39 5.87 19.91
N VAL A 118 4.64 4.56 20.12
CA VAL A 118 5.76 3.85 19.50
C VAL A 118 5.50 3.66 18.00
N ALA A 119 4.29 3.25 17.64
CA ALA A 119 3.90 3.11 16.24
C ALA A 119 3.96 4.45 15.49
N SER A 120 3.42 5.51 16.09
CA SER A 120 3.49 6.86 15.55
C SER A 120 4.92 7.40 15.48
N GLY A 121 5.77 7.09 16.45
CA GLY A 121 7.19 7.48 16.44
C GLY A 121 7.97 6.79 15.32
N MET A 122 7.76 5.48 15.12
CA MET A 122 8.34 4.73 14.01
C MET A 122 7.87 5.30 12.66
N LEU A 123 6.58 5.54 12.50
CA LEU A 123 6.00 6.15 11.31
C LEU A 123 6.58 7.55 11.05
N ALA A 124 6.70 8.38 12.08
CA ALA A 124 7.26 9.73 11.98
C ALA A 124 8.71 9.68 11.50
N GLY A 125 9.55 8.82 12.08
CA GLY A 125 10.94 8.65 11.63
C GLY A 125 11.04 8.32 10.14
N ILE A 126 10.25 7.34 9.69
CA ILE A 126 10.23 6.90 8.28
C ILE A 126 9.72 8.00 7.35
N LEU A 127 8.58 8.63 7.69
CA LEU A 127 7.96 9.65 6.85
C LEU A 127 8.81 10.93 6.78
N VAL A 128 9.48 11.31 7.87
CA VAL A 128 10.41 12.46 7.86
C VAL A 128 11.58 12.16 6.93
N SER A 129 12.20 10.98 7.01
CA SER A 129 13.29 10.59 6.11
C SER A 129 12.83 10.61 4.64
N PHE A 130 11.65 10.07 4.35
CA PHE A 130 11.07 10.10 3.01
C PHE A 130 10.82 11.54 2.52
N ALA A 131 10.21 12.38 3.34
CA ALA A 131 9.93 13.78 3.01
C ALA A 131 11.22 14.58 2.77
N VAL A 132 12.24 14.40 3.62
CA VAL A 132 13.56 15.02 3.45
C VAL A 132 14.20 14.58 2.13
N ASN A 133 14.13 13.29 1.79
CA ASN A 133 14.65 12.77 0.53
C ASN A 133 13.89 13.33 -0.69
N ALA A 134 12.59 13.55 -0.59
CA ALA A 134 11.80 14.21 -1.63
C ALA A 134 12.24 15.67 -1.84
N VAL A 135 12.50 16.42 -0.76
CA VAL A 135 13.03 17.80 -0.86
C VAL A 135 14.44 17.82 -1.45
N LYS A 136 15.28 16.84 -1.10
CA LYS A 136 16.63 16.69 -1.70
C LYS A 136 16.59 16.41 -3.21
N ALA A 137 15.44 16.03 -3.79
CA ALA A 137 15.29 15.88 -5.23
C ALA A 137 15.03 17.21 -5.96
N ILE A 138 14.63 18.29 -5.25
CA ILE A 138 14.32 19.60 -5.86
C ILE A 138 15.47 20.14 -6.72
N PRO A 139 16.74 20.12 -6.27
CA PRO A 139 17.86 20.64 -7.08
C PRO A 139 18.06 19.93 -8.42
N ALA A 140 17.54 18.70 -8.59
CA ALA A 140 17.66 17.97 -9.84
C ALA A 140 16.82 18.60 -10.96
N ASP A 141 15.65 19.17 -10.63
CA ASP A 141 14.79 19.86 -11.59
C ASP A 141 13.83 20.86 -10.91
N PRO A 142 14.35 22.02 -10.49
CA PRO A 142 13.56 22.99 -9.72
C PRO A 142 12.35 23.51 -10.49
N TRP A 143 12.48 23.66 -11.81
CA TRP A 143 11.46 24.22 -12.69
C TRP A 143 10.26 23.29 -12.89
N LEU A 144 10.43 21.98 -12.75
CA LEU A 144 9.32 21.04 -12.71
C LEU A 144 8.77 20.86 -11.30
N ILE A 145 9.66 20.67 -10.32
CA ILE A 145 9.26 20.21 -8.98
C ILE A 145 8.59 21.32 -8.16
N LEU A 146 9.13 22.54 -8.15
CA LEU A 146 8.59 23.64 -7.34
C LEU A 146 7.16 24.05 -7.76
N PRO A 147 6.82 24.20 -9.05
CA PRO A 147 5.44 24.48 -9.46
C PRO A 147 4.46 23.38 -9.08
N LEU A 148 4.88 22.11 -9.16
CA LEU A 148 4.03 20.98 -8.75
C LEU A 148 3.78 20.98 -7.24
N ILE A 149 4.79 21.28 -6.42
CA ILE A 149 4.62 21.46 -4.97
C ILE A 149 3.68 22.63 -4.67
N ALA A 150 3.85 23.78 -5.34
CA ALA A 150 2.98 24.93 -5.16
C ALA A 150 1.53 24.61 -5.54
N ALA A 151 1.31 23.99 -6.71
CA ALA A 151 -0.01 23.56 -7.18
C ALA A 151 -0.65 22.58 -6.20
N PHE A 152 0.11 21.61 -5.68
CA PHE A 152 -0.36 20.68 -4.66
C PHE A 152 -0.92 21.42 -3.44
N PHE A 153 -0.13 22.32 -2.84
CA PHE A 153 -0.53 23.01 -1.62
C PHE A 153 -1.72 23.94 -1.87
N VAL A 154 -1.71 24.72 -2.96
CA VAL A 154 -2.81 25.62 -3.29
C VAL A 154 -4.12 24.85 -3.48
N ILE A 155 -4.11 23.76 -4.24
CA ILE A 155 -5.33 23.00 -4.53
C ILE A 155 -5.79 22.23 -3.30
N ARG A 156 -4.84 21.76 -2.47
CA ARG A 156 -5.14 21.06 -1.22
C ARG A 156 -5.89 21.94 -0.21
N LEU A 157 -5.78 23.27 -0.28
CA LEU A 157 -6.59 24.19 0.53
C LEU A 157 -8.08 24.08 0.23
N PHE A 158 -8.45 23.69 -0.99
CA PHE A 158 -9.84 23.61 -1.44
C PHE A 158 -10.33 22.16 -1.52
N ASN A 159 -9.51 21.26 -2.06
CA ASN A 159 -9.86 19.86 -2.25
C ASN A 159 -8.62 18.95 -2.18
N PRO A 160 -8.41 18.25 -1.05
CA PRO A 160 -7.27 17.35 -0.86
C PRO A 160 -7.19 16.17 -1.84
N ALA A 161 -8.32 15.68 -2.36
CA ALA A 161 -8.32 14.58 -3.31
C ALA A 161 -7.89 15.06 -4.70
N LEU A 162 -8.37 16.24 -5.13
CA LEU A 162 -7.99 16.83 -6.41
C LEU A 162 -6.52 17.27 -6.45
N SER A 163 -5.93 17.64 -5.31
CA SER A 163 -4.52 18.10 -5.30
C SER A 163 -3.56 17.03 -5.80
N VAL A 164 -3.79 15.77 -5.45
CA VAL A 164 -2.97 14.63 -5.93
C VAL A 164 -3.17 14.42 -7.42
N LEU A 165 -4.41 14.43 -7.90
CA LEU A 165 -4.73 14.24 -9.31
C LEU A 165 -4.15 15.33 -10.19
N VAL A 166 -4.22 16.60 -9.75
CA VAL A 166 -3.66 17.72 -10.51
C VAL A 166 -2.15 17.65 -10.59
N VAL A 167 -1.46 17.24 -9.52
CA VAL A 167 -0.01 17.05 -9.56
C VAL A 167 0.37 15.88 -10.47
N LEU A 168 -0.36 14.77 -10.41
CA LEU A 168 -0.08 13.60 -11.23
C LEU A 168 -0.29 13.90 -12.73
N ILE A 169 -1.46 14.43 -13.08
CA ILE A 169 -1.83 14.73 -14.47
C ILE A 169 -1.02 15.92 -14.97
N GLY A 170 -0.97 17.01 -14.20
CA GLY A 170 -0.24 18.22 -14.55
C GLY A 170 1.27 18.00 -14.60
N GLY A 171 1.83 17.21 -13.68
CA GLY A 171 3.24 16.84 -13.68
C GLY A 171 3.59 15.93 -14.85
N GLY A 172 2.75 14.94 -15.16
CA GLY A 172 2.91 14.09 -16.33
C GLY A 172 2.86 14.88 -17.64
N LEU A 173 1.87 15.77 -17.79
CA LEU A 173 1.75 16.67 -18.94
C LEU A 173 2.95 17.62 -19.05
N ALA A 174 3.35 18.25 -17.95
CA ALA A 174 4.50 19.14 -17.94
C ALA A 174 5.78 18.40 -18.33
N ALA A 175 6.03 17.20 -17.77
CA ALA A 175 7.17 16.38 -18.12
C ALA A 175 7.16 15.98 -19.61
N PHE A 176 6.00 15.61 -20.14
CA PHE A 176 5.84 15.24 -21.55
C PHE A 176 6.10 16.42 -22.49
N LEU A 177 5.42 17.55 -22.25
CA LEU A 177 5.51 18.76 -23.08
C LEU A 177 6.90 19.39 -23.07
N THR A 178 7.67 19.16 -22.02
CA THR A 178 9.03 19.70 -21.89
C THR A 178 10.12 18.70 -22.26
N GLY A 179 9.75 17.55 -22.85
CA GLY A 179 10.71 16.57 -23.36
C GLY A 179 11.48 15.81 -22.27
N ARG A 180 10.96 15.79 -21.03
CA ARG A 180 11.55 15.07 -19.89
C ARG A 180 11.17 13.59 -19.88
N VAL A 181 10.15 13.23 -20.65
CA VAL A 181 9.76 11.83 -20.87
C VAL A 181 10.61 11.30 -22.02
N GLY A 182 11.41 10.27 -21.75
CA GLY A 182 12.17 9.55 -22.79
C GLY A 182 11.25 8.78 -23.75
N SER A 183 11.82 7.92 -24.59
CA SER A 183 11.03 7.01 -25.42
C SER A 183 10.13 6.15 -24.54
N LEU A 184 8.81 6.24 -24.76
CA LEU A 184 7.87 5.33 -24.12
C LEU A 184 8.13 3.91 -24.64
N PRO A 185 8.35 2.93 -23.76
CA PRO A 185 8.47 1.54 -24.19
C PRO A 185 7.16 1.10 -24.84
N VAL A 186 7.24 0.10 -25.71
CA VAL A 186 6.05 -0.52 -26.30
C VAL A 186 5.15 -1.03 -25.16
N PRO A 187 3.82 -0.81 -25.22
CA PRO A 187 2.92 -1.36 -24.22
C PRO A 187 3.04 -2.89 -24.17
N GLU A 188 3.56 -3.42 -23.07
CA GLU A 188 3.69 -4.85 -22.82
C GLU A 188 2.80 -5.25 -21.64
N LEU A 189 2.24 -6.46 -21.72
CA LEU A 189 1.58 -7.07 -20.56
C LEU A 189 2.64 -7.37 -19.51
N SER A 190 2.45 -6.85 -18.30
CA SER A 190 3.35 -7.15 -17.19
C SER A 190 3.34 -8.64 -16.89
N THR A 191 4.53 -9.24 -16.85
CA THR A 191 4.72 -10.66 -16.54
C THR A 191 5.02 -10.85 -15.05
N LEU A 192 4.62 -12.00 -14.52
CA LEU A 192 5.04 -12.45 -13.20
C LEU A 192 6.45 -13.05 -13.30
N THR A 193 7.42 -12.31 -12.81
CA THR A 193 8.83 -12.73 -12.78
C THR A 193 9.15 -13.29 -11.42
N PHE A 194 9.59 -14.54 -11.37
CA PHE A 194 10.01 -15.18 -10.14
C PHE A 194 11.39 -14.66 -9.72
N ILE A 195 11.51 -14.22 -8.47
CA ILE A 195 12.72 -13.72 -7.83
C ILE A 195 13.06 -14.70 -6.70
N ALA A 196 14.19 -15.38 -6.83
CA ALA A 196 14.64 -16.33 -5.81
C ALA A 196 14.92 -15.60 -4.47
N PRO A 197 14.29 -16.00 -3.36
CA PRO A 197 14.48 -15.33 -2.07
C PRO A 197 15.89 -15.59 -1.51
N GLN A 198 16.49 -14.56 -0.93
CA GLN A 198 17.70 -14.69 -0.12
C GLN A 198 17.40 -14.33 1.34
N PHE A 199 17.48 -15.32 2.23
CA PHE A 199 17.26 -15.09 3.64
C PHE A 199 18.56 -14.67 4.32
N THR A 200 18.57 -13.49 4.93
CA THR A 200 19.69 -13.01 5.75
C THR A 200 19.19 -12.46 7.07
N ALA A 201 20.02 -12.55 8.12
CA ALA A 201 19.70 -11.97 9.42
C ALA A 201 19.54 -10.44 9.31
N SER A 202 20.38 -9.79 8.50
CA SER A 202 20.31 -8.34 8.25
C SER A 202 18.97 -7.93 7.64
N ALA A 203 18.50 -8.60 6.58
CA ALA A 203 17.21 -8.28 5.96
C ALA A 203 16.02 -8.64 6.88
N THR A 204 16.16 -9.69 7.68
CA THR A 204 15.12 -10.07 8.65
C THR A 204 14.94 -9.00 9.72
N ILE A 205 16.04 -8.55 10.33
CA ILE A 205 16.01 -7.57 11.43
C ILE A 205 15.79 -6.14 10.91
N GLY A 206 16.46 -5.79 9.81
CA GLY A 206 16.47 -4.44 9.26
C GLY A 206 15.32 -4.11 8.31
N LEU A 207 14.62 -5.12 7.77
CA LEU A 207 13.52 -4.91 6.82
C LEU A 207 12.25 -5.66 7.20
N ALA A 208 12.31 -6.97 7.45
CA ALA A 208 11.12 -7.79 7.70
C ALA A 208 10.38 -7.41 9.00
N LEU A 209 11.09 -7.35 10.14
CA LEU A 209 10.48 -7.00 11.42
C LEU A 209 9.89 -5.58 11.42
N PRO A 210 10.61 -4.54 10.94
CA PRO A 210 10.04 -3.20 10.85
C PRO A 210 8.84 -3.13 9.90
N LEU A 211 8.91 -3.79 8.74
CA LEU A 211 7.81 -3.86 7.76
C LEU A 211 6.56 -4.52 8.37
N TYR A 212 6.74 -5.62 9.10
CA TYR A 212 5.67 -6.28 9.82
C TYR A 212 5.04 -5.37 10.89
N LEU A 213 5.87 -4.75 11.74
CA LEU A 213 5.40 -3.89 12.84
C LEU A 213 4.62 -2.68 12.31
N VAL A 214 5.14 -2.00 11.28
CA VAL A 214 4.47 -0.82 10.72
C VAL A 214 3.19 -1.20 10.00
N THR A 215 3.16 -2.36 9.33
CA THR A 215 1.96 -2.86 8.65
C THR A 215 0.87 -3.22 9.65
N MET A 216 1.24 -3.89 10.75
CA MET A 216 0.30 -4.21 11.82
C MET A 216 -0.24 -2.95 12.50
N ALA A 217 0.65 -2.09 12.98
CA ALA A 217 0.28 -0.97 13.82
C ALA A 217 -0.44 0.15 13.06
N SER A 218 0.04 0.50 11.86
CA SER A 218 -0.49 1.64 11.11
C SER A 218 -1.66 1.28 10.20
N GLN A 219 -1.65 0.07 9.60
CA GLN A 219 -2.63 -0.29 8.58
C GLN A 219 -3.69 -1.26 9.10
N ASN A 220 -3.31 -2.46 9.57
CA ASN A 220 -4.28 -3.47 9.97
C ASN A 220 -5.18 -3.02 11.12
N LEU A 221 -4.61 -2.38 12.16
CA LEU A 221 -5.40 -1.84 13.26
C LEU A 221 -6.35 -0.72 12.80
N SER A 222 -5.88 0.18 11.92
CA SER A 222 -6.68 1.27 11.38
C SER A 222 -7.82 0.78 10.48
N GLY A 223 -7.55 -0.19 9.61
CA GLY A 223 -8.57 -0.81 8.76
C GLY A 223 -9.66 -1.52 9.58
N LEU A 224 -9.28 -2.23 10.65
CA LEU A 224 -10.23 -2.82 11.59
C LEU A 224 -11.06 -1.75 12.32
N ALA A 225 -10.44 -0.64 12.71
CA ALA A 225 -11.14 0.47 13.36
C ALA A 225 -12.19 1.11 12.43
N VAL A 226 -11.88 1.27 11.14
CA VAL A 226 -12.84 1.78 10.14
C VAL A 226 -14.05 0.85 9.99
N LEU A 227 -13.83 -0.46 9.86
CA LEU A 227 -14.92 -1.42 9.79
C LEU A 227 -15.81 -1.39 11.05
N ARG A 228 -15.20 -1.29 12.24
CA ARG A 228 -15.94 -1.16 13.50
C ARG A 228 -16.72 0.14 13.61
N ALA A 229 -16.13 1.27 13.19
CA ALA A 229 -16.79 2.56 13.15
C ALA A 229 -17.99 2.56 12.18
N ALA A 230 -17.91 1.77 11.10
CA ALA A 230 -19.01 1.56 10.16
C ALA A 230 -20.08 0.56 10.64
N GLY A 231 -19.97 0.02 11.86
CA GLY A 231 -20.94 -0.89 12.46
C GLY A 231 -20.72 -2.37 12.17
N TYR A 232 -19.59 -2.75 11.59
CA TYR A 232 -19.22 -4.16 11.37
C TYR A 232 -18.40 -4.71 12.55
N HIS A 233 -18.45 -6.03 12.75
CA HIS A 233 -17.70 -6.72 13.81
C HIS A 233 -16.66 -7.68 13.21
N PRO A 234 -15.57 -7.16 12.60
CA PRO A 234 -14.56 -8.02 11.98
C PRO A 234 -13.76 -8.79 13.03
N GLU A 235 -13.58 -10.09 12.79
CA GLU A 235 -12.61 -10.90 13.53
C GLU A 235 -11.19 -10.64 12.98
N PRO A 236 -10.25 -10.07 13.76
CA PRO A 236 -8.95 -9.66 13.23
C PRO A 236 -8.12 -10.82 12.65
N GLY A 237 -8.15 -11.99 13.30
CA GLY A 237 -7.29 -13.12 12.96
C GLY A 237 -7.44 -13.59 11.51
N PRO A 238 -8.66 -13.97 11.06
CA PRO A 238 -8.90 -14.39 9.68
C PRO A 238 -8.51 -13.33 8.64
N LEU A 239 -8.82 -12.05 8.88
CA LEU A 239 -8.50 -10.97 7.94
C LEU A 239 -6.98 -10.82 7.77
N ILE A 240 -6.25 -10.73 8.89
CA ILE A 240 -4.79 -10.57 8.89
C ILE A 240 -4.09 -11.81 8.34
N GLY A 241 -4.60 -13.01 8.68
CA GLY A 241 -4.06 -14.26 8.19
C GLY A 241 -4.18 -14.41 6.68
N VAL A 242 -5.32 -14.03 6.10
CA VAL A 242 -5.53 -14.05 4.64
C VAL A 242 -4.63 -13.03 3.93
N THR A 243 -4.57 -11.78 4.39
CA THR A 243 -3.65 -10.79 3.79
C THR A 243 -2.19 -11.21 3.94
N GLY A 244 -1.83 -11.83 5.07
CA GLY A 244 -0.50 -12.40 5.29
C GLY A 244 -0.18 -13.55 4.33
N LEU A 245 -1.15 -14.43 4.06
CA LEU A 245 -0.99 -15.55 3.14
C LEU A 245 -0.75 -15.04 1.71
N PHE A 246 -1.57 -14.11 1.24
CA PHE A 246 -1.41 -13.53 -0.10
C PHE A 246 -0.17 -12.65 -0.21
N SER A 247 0.25 -11.96 0.85
CA SER A 247 1.57 -11.33 0.93
C SER A 247 2.71 -12.34 0.76
N LEU A 248 2.64 -13.47 1.47
CA LEU A 248 3.65 -14.54 1.37
C LEU A 248 3.69 -15.16 -0.03
N LEU A 249 2.53 -15.39 -0.66
CA LEU A 249 2.43 -15.99 -2.00
C LEU A 249 2.86 -15.02 -3.11
N SER A 250 2.63 -13.72 -2.93
CA SER A 250 3.01 -12.70 -3.92
C SER A 250 4.46 -12.22 -3.75
N ALA A 251 5.08 -12.40 -2.58
CA ALA A 251 6.44 -11.96 -2.29
C ALA A 251 7.50 -12.47 -3.29
N PRO A 252 7.51 -13.75 -3.72
CA PRO A 252 8.46 -14.24 -4.73
C PRO A 252 8.34 -13.58 -6.10
N PHE A 253 7.31 -12.77 -6.34
CA PHE A 253 7.14 -12.00 -7.57
C PHE A 253 7.46 -10.50 -7.38
N GLY A 254 8.03 -10.14 -6.23
CA GLY A 254 8.46 -8.78 -5.90
C GLY A 254 7.41 -7.92 -5.18
N ALA A 255 6.27 -8.51 -4.78
CA ALA A 255 5.25 -7.80 -4.00
C ALA A 255 5.70 -7.61 -2.56
N ALA A 256 5.59 -6.38 -2.03
CA ALA A 256 6.03 -6.07 -0.67
C ALA A 256 5.12 -6.72 0.40
N THR A 257 3.95 -6.14 0.68
CA THR A 257 3.01 -6.65 1.69
C THR A 257 1.64 -6.00 1.49
N THR A 258 0.57 -6.80 1.61
CA THR A 258 -0.84 -6.39 1.62
C THR A 258 -1.41 -6.35 3.05
N ASN A 259 -2.46 -5.56 3.24
CA ASN A 259 -3.09 -5.31 4.55
C ASN A 259 -4.47 -4.67 4.36
N LEU A 260 -5.20 -4.47 5.45
CA LEU A 260 -6.47 -3.75 5.44
C LEU A 260 -6.27 -2.26 5.14
N ALA A 261 -7.07 -1.72 4.22
CA ALA A 261 -7.01 -0.34 3.79
C ALA A 261 -7.94 0.54 4.62
N ALA A 262 -7.43 1.52 5.37
CA ALA A 262 -8.29 2.42 6.15
C ALA A 262 -9.05 3.43 5.26
N ILE A 263 -8.34 4.12 4.35
CA ILE A 263 -8.92 5.17 3.50
C ILE A 263 -9.92 4.57 2.51
N SER A 264 -9.50 3.54 1.78
CA SER A 264 -10.35 2.86 0.79
C SER A 264 -11.55 2.18 1.45
N ALA A 265 -11.38 1.58 2.64
CA ALA A 265 -12.51 1.02 3.36
C ALA A 265 -13.51 2.11 3.79
N ALA A 266 -13.06 3.31 4.20
CA ALA A 266 -13.97 4.39 4.58
C ALA A 266 -14.86 4.83 3.41
N ILE A 267 -14.32 4.84 2.18
CA ILE A 267 -15.07 5.13 0.95
C ILE A 267 -16.10 4.01 0.66
N CYS A 268 -15.70 2.75 0.84
CA CYS A 268 -16.53 1.58 0.52
C CYS A 268 -17.50 1.16 1.64
N THR A 269 -17.38 1.73 2.84
CA THR A 269 -18.25 1.42 3.99
C THR A 269 -19.34 2.47 4.24
N GLY A 270 -19.26 3.63 3.58
CA GLY A 270 -20.16 4.77 3.79
C GLY A 270 -21.61 4.53 3.34
N PRO A 271 -22.56 5.34 3.85
CA PRO A 271 -23.98 5.26 3.47
C PRO A 271 -24.23 5.56 1.99
N ASP A 272 -23.35 6.34 1.35
CA ASP A 272 -23.42 6.69 -0.07
C ASP A 272 -23.25 5.47 -0.99
N VAL A 273 -22.59 4.41 -0.51
CA VAL A 273 -22.38 3.16 -1.25
C VAL A 273 -23.69 2.40 -1.41
N HIS A 274 -24.36 2.16 -0.29
CA HIS A 274 -25.67 1.49 -0.25
C HIS A 274 -26.40 1.80 1.07
N PRO A 275 -27.71 2.09 1.05
CA PRO A 275 -28.46 2.39 2.27
C PRO A 275 -28.51 1.19 3.22
N ASP A 276 -28.68 -0.02 2.70
CA ASP A 276 -28.54 -1.26 3.46
C ASP A 276 -27.04 -1.61 3.67
N PRO A 277 -26.53 -1.64 4.92
CA PRO A 277 -25.16 -2.04 5.22
C PRO A 277 -24.83 -3.49 4.80
N ALA A 278 -25.82 -4.40 4.83
CA ALA A 278 -25.61 -5.81 4.47
C ALA A 278 -25.30 -6.02 2.99
N GLU A 279 -25.45 -4.99 2.16
CA GLU A 279 -25.21 -5.02 0.72
C GLU A 279 -23.88 -4.36 0.33
N ARG A 280 -23.20 -3.65 1.26
CA ARG A 280 -21.97 -2.89 0.97
C ARG A 280 -20.78 -3.78 0.66
N TRP A 281 -20.77 -5.05 1.10
CA TRP A 281 -19.68 -6.00 0.79
C TRP A 281 -19.41 -6.19 -0.71
N LYS A 282 -20.38 -5.83 -1.57
CA LYS A 282 -20.27 -5.87 -3.03
C LYS A 282 -19.27 -4.86 -3.61
N THR A 283 -18.67 -3.99 -2.79
CA THR A 283 -17.55 -3.14 -3.19
C THR A 283 -16.19 -3.85 -3.20
N GLY A 284 -16.11 -5.04 -2.61
CA GLY A 284 -14.87 -5.82 -2.54
C GLY A 284 -14.54 -6.56 -3.84
N PRO A 285 -15.47 -7.35 -4.41
CA PRO A 285 -15.33 -7.95 -5.74
C PRO A 285 -15.30 -6.89 -6.85
#